data_AF-A0A2H0TBK3-F1
#
_entry.id   AF-A0A2H0TBK3-F1
#
_cell.length_a   1.000
_cell.length_b   1.000
_cell.length_c   1.000
_cell.angle_alpha   90.00
_cell.angle_beta   90.00
_cell.angle_gamma   90.00
#
_symmetry.space_group_name_H-M   'P 1'
#
loop_
_entity.id
_entity.type
_entity.pdbx_description
1 polymer ?
#
loop_
_entity_poly.entity_id
_entity_poly.type
_entity_poly.pdbx_seq_one_letter_code
_entity_poly.pdbx_strand_id
1 'polypeptide(L)'
;MPITQSAKKAIRGSLRKKAFNDSRKRAMKEIIKKIEKTVKLDKAAATKMMSSAFAIIDKAAKRGVIKKNNAARKKARLARITK
;
A
#
# COMPACT_ATOMS: atom_id res chain seq x y z
N MET A 1 -13.37 -24.68 14.39
CA MET A 1 -12.66 -24.21 15.61
C MET A 1 -11.30 -24.92 15.64
N PRO A 2 -10.16 -24.25 15.90
CA PRO A 2 -8.86 -24.91 15.94
C PRO A 2 -8.81 -25.95 17.09
N ILE A 3 -8.51 -27.20 16.74
CA ILE A 3 -8.47 -28.32 17.69
C ILE A 3 -7.13 -28.34 18.43
N THR A 4 -6.02 -28.14 17.71
CA THR A 4 -4.67 -28.17 18.28
C THR A 4 -4.25 -26.83 18.90
N GLN A 5 -3.38 -26.88 19.93
CA GLN A 5 -2.86 -25.66 20.57
C GLN A 5 -2.05 -24.79 19.59
N SER A 6 -1.31 -25.42 18.68
CA SER A 6 -0.56 -24.73 17.62
C SER A 6 -1.49 -23.94 16.68
N ALA A 7 -2.63 -24.51 16.30
CA ALA A 7 -3.63 -23.83 15.47
C ALA A 7 -4.26 -22.62 16.19
N LYS A 8 -4.57 -22.75 17.50
CA LYS A 8 -5.04 -21.61 18.32
C LYS A 8 -4.01 -20.48 18.35
N LYS A 9 -2.72 -20.79 18.49
CA LYS A 9 -1.62 -19.80 18.43
C LYS A 9 -1.49 -19.17 17.04
N ALA A 10 -1.61 -19.95 15.98
CA ALA A 10 -1.52 -19.47 14.61
C ALA A 10 -2.63 -18.46 14.27
N ILE A 11 -3.87 -18.68 14.72
CA ILE A 11 -4.97 -17.73 14.53
C ILE A 11 -4.65 -16.38 15.19
N ARG A 12 -4.19 -16.39 16.45
CA ARG A 12 -3.80 -15.15 17.16
C ARG A 12 -2.69 -14.40 16.42
N GLY A 13 -1.68 -15.12 15.94
CA GLY A 13 -0.60 -14.54 15.15
C GLY A 13 -1.07 -13.96 13.81
N SER A 14 -1.97 -14.65 13.13
CA SER A 14 -2.56 -14.23 11.85
C SER A 14 -3.37 -12.93 12.02
N LEU A 15 -4.22 -12.84 13.04
CA LEU A 15 -5.03 -11.65 13.32
C LEU A 15 -4.16 -10.41 13.55
N ARG A 16 -3.09 -10.53 14.33
CA ARG A 16 -2.14 -9.42 14.56
C ARG A 16 -1.47 -8.99 13.26
N LYS A 17 -0.96 -9.94 12.45
CA LYS A 17 -0.34 -9.66 11.16
C LYS A 17 -1.33 -9.00 10.18
N LYS A 18 -2.59 -9.45 10.18
CA LYS A 18 -3.66 -8.91 9.34
C LYS A 18 -3.90 -7.43 9.64
N ALA A 19 -4.02 -7.04 10.91
CA ALA A 19 -4.24 -5.64 11.29
C ALA A 19 -3.16 -4.69 10.73
N PHE A 20 -1.87 -5.06 10.87
CA PHE A 20 -0.77 -4.25 10.33
C PHE A 20 -0.74 -4.21 8.80
N ASN A 21 -1.04 -5.34 8.15
CA ASN A 21 -1.06 -5.41 6.69
C ASN A 21 -2.23 -4.60 6.11
N ASP A 22 -3.39 -4.65 6.75
CA ASP A 22 -4.58 -3.90 6.34
C ASP A 22 -4.36 -2.39 6.47
N SER A 23 -3.75 -1.93 7.56
CA SER A 23 -3.38 -0.51 7.73
C SER A 23 -2.48 0.00 6.59
N ARG A 24 -1.42 -0.73 6.26
CA ARG A 24 -0.50 -0.38 5.16
C ARG A 24 -1.19 -0.42 3.80
N LYS A 25 -2.08 -1.39 3.59
CA LYS A 25 -2.86 -1.53 2.35
C LYS A 25 -3.84 -0.37 2.17
N ARG A 26 -4.48 0.08 3.26
CA ARG A 26 -5.37 1.25 3.29
C ARG A 26 -4.60 2.53 2.99
N ALA A 27 -3.50 2.79 3.69
CA ALA A 27 -2.66 3.97 3.45
C ALA A 27 -2.20 4.08 1.98
N MET A 28 -1.74 2.98 1.39
CA MET A 28 -1.38 2.94 -0.03
C MET A 28 -2.58 3.27 -0.94
N LYS A 29 -3.76 2.67 -0.69
CA LYS A 29 -4.96 2.93 -1.50
C LYS A 29 -5.43 4.38 -1.39
N GLU A 30 -5.40 4.94 -0.18
CA GLU A 30 -5.82 6.32 0.07
C GLU A 30 -4.93 7.32 -0.63
N ILE A 31 -3.61 7.14 -0.59
CA ILE A 31 -2.68 8.06 -1.26
C ILE A 31 -2.84 7.98 -2.78
N ILE A 32 -2.99 6.77 -3.34
CA ILE A 32 -3.27 6.63 -4.78
C ILE A 32 -4.55 7.37 -5.14
N LYS A 33 -5.63 7.20 -4.36
CA LYS A 33 -6.91 7.88 -4.59
C LYS A 33 -6.79 9.41 -4.44
N LYS A 34 -5.99 9.89 -3.48
CA LYS A 34 -5.71 11.33 -3.31
C LYS A 34 -4.99 11.89 -4.53
N ILE A 35 -3.93 11.23 -5.00
CA ILE A 35 -3.19 11.65 -6.20
C ILE A 35 -4.09 11.63 -7.43
N GLU A 36 -4.89 10.59 -7.64
CA GLU A 36 -5.82 10.52 -8.78
C GLU A 36 -6.87 11.64 -8.77
N LYS A 37 -7.28 12.12 -7.59
CA LYS A 37 -8.18 13.28 -7.47
C LYS A 37 -7.43 14.58 -7.71
N THR A 38 -6.26 14.76 -7.12
CA THR A 38 -5.48 16.01 -7.22
C THR A 38 -4.98 16.25 -8.63
N VAL A 39 -4.58 15.21 -9.37
CA VAL A 39 -4.12 15.34 -10.76
C VAL A 39 -5.19 15.98 -11.67
N LYS A 40 -6.48 15.79 -11.38
CA LYS A 40 -7.57 16.40 -12.15
C LYS A 40 -7.71 17.92 -11.93
N LEU A 41 -7.18 18.43 -10.82
CA LEU A 41 -7.30 19.83 -10.42
C LEU A 41 -6.00 20.58 -10.65
N ASP A 42 -4.88 20.03 -10.20
CA ASP A 42 -3.59 20.70 -10.26
C ASP A 42 -2.42 19.69 -10.33
N LYS A 43 -1.64 19.77 -11.41
CA LYS A 43 -0.48 18.91 -11.66
C LYS A 43 0.69 19.24 -10.72
N ALA A 44 0.86 20.50 -10.30
CA ALA A 44 1.98 20.92 -9.45
C ALA A 44 1.85 20.43 -8.00
N ALA A 45 0.62 20.34 -7.50
CA ALA A 45 0.35 19.75 -6.18
C ALA A 45 0.54 18.21 -6.19
N ALA A 46 0.24 17.55 -7.30
CA ALA A 46 0.39 16.11 -7.45
C ALA A 46 1.86 15.65 -7.46
N THR A 47 2.77 16.42 -8.05
CA THR A 47 4.21 16.10 -8.07
C THR A 47 4.82 16.14 -6.67
N LYS A 48 4.42 17.08 -5.81
CA LYS A 48 4.85 17.12 -4.40
C LYS A 48 4.39 15.89 -3.61
N MET A 49 3.18 15.40 -3.88
CA MET A 49 2.65 14.17 -3.24
C MET A 49 3.22 12.87 -3.82
N MET A 50 3.89 12.92 -4.97
CA MET A 50 4.45 11.74 -5.61
C MET A 50 5.56 11.09 -4.77
N SER A 51 6.44 11.89 -4.18
CA SER A 51 7.55 11.41 -3.34
C SER A 51 7.05 10.59 -2.14
N SER A 52 5.97 11.05 -1.49
CA SER A 52 5.37 10.33 -0.36
C SER A 52 4.64 9.05 -0.81
N ALA A 53 4.00 9.09 -1.99
CA ALA A 53 3.40 7.91 -2.62
C ALA A 53 4.45 6.81 -2.89
N PHE A 54 5.57 7.17 -3.51
CA PHE A 54 6.64 6.22 -3.79
C PHE A 54 7.23 5.63 -2.52
N ALA A 55 7.50 6.47 -1.51
CA ALA A 55 7.99 5.99 -0.22
C ALA A 55 7.04 4.95 0.43
N ILE A 56 5.73 5.16 0.33
CA ILE A 56 4.74 4.24 0.93
C ILE A 56 4.60 2.95 0.13
N ILE A 57 4.64 3.03 -1.20
CA ILE A 57 4.63 1.85 -2.08
C ILE A 57 5.88 1.00 -1.83
N ASP A 58 7.06 1.62 -1.75
CA ASP A 58 8.32 0.91 -1.55
C ASP A 58 8.44 0.32 -0.14
N LYS A 59 7.94 1.03 0.90
CA LYS A 59 7.81 0.47 2.26
C LYS A 59 6.85 -0.72 2.31
N ALA A 60 5.73 -0.66 1.59
CA ALA A 60 4.80 -1.78 1.50
C ALA A 60 5.42 -3.00 0.79
N ALA A 61 6.26 -2.77 -0.23
CA ALA A 61 7.00 -3.82 -0.92
C ALA A 61 8.09 -4.44 -0.03
N LYS A 62 8.89 -3.62 0.66
CA LYS A 62 9.96 -4.07 1.57
C LYS A 62 9.42 -4.96 2.70
N ARG A 63 8.21 -4.66 3.20
CA ARG A 63 7.55 -5.43 4.27
C ARG A 63 6.77 -6.65 3.75
N GLY A 64 6.80 -6.93 2.44
CA GLY A 64 6.13 -8.08 1.84
C GLY A 64 4.60 -7.99 1.76
N VAL A 65 4.02 -6.80 1.97
CA VAL A 65 2.56 -6.58 1.86
C VAL A 65 2.13 -6.62 0.39
N ILE A 66 3.01 -6.16 -0.51
CA ILE A 66 2.84 -6.25 -1.97
C ILE A 66 4.09 -6.88 -2.59
N LYS A 67 3.90 -7.61 -3.70
CA LYS A 67 5.02 -8.16 -4.49
C LYS A 67 5.75 -7.03 -5.22
N LYS A 68 7.05 -7.22 -5.49
CA LYS A 68 7.92 -6.25 -6.19
C LYS A 68 7.31 -5.75 -7.51
N ASN A 69 6.75 -6.67 -8.31
CA ASN A 69 6.15 -6.32 -9.60
C ASN A 69 4.86 -5.50 -9.45
N ASN A 70 4.09 -5.71 -8.38
CA ASN A 70 2.90 -4.91 -8.10
C ASN A 70 3.29 -3.48 -7.70
N ALA A 71 4.34 -3.34 -6.88
CA ALA A 71 4.90 -2.04 -6.55
C ALA A 71 5.37 -1.29 -7.82
N ALA A 72 6.15 -1.96 -8.67
CA ALA A 72 6.62 -1.38 -9.95
C ALA A 72 5.46 -0.94 -10.85
N ARG A 73 4.44 -1.79 -11.03
CA ARG A 73 3.24 -1.46 -11.83
C ARG A 73 2.52 -0.22 -11.30
N LYS A 74 2.40 -0.09 -9.98
CA LYS A 74 1.75 1.07 -9.34
C LYS A 74 2.57 2.35 -9.52
N LYS A 75 3.90 2.28 -9.41
CA LYS A 75 4.78 3.42 -9.67
C LYS A 75 4.67 3.89 -11.12
N ALA A 76 4.72 2.96 -12.07
CA ALA A 76 4.56 3.25 -13.49
C ALA A 76 3.20 3.89 -13.80
N ARG A 77 2.11 3.37 -13.22
CA ARG A 77 0.77 3.95 -13.39
C ARG A 77 0.68 5.37 -12.84
N LEU A 78 1.22 5.63 -11.65
CA LEU A 78 1.21 6.98 -11.07
C LEU A 78 2.01 7.95 -11.94
N ALA A 79 3.22 7.56 -12.36
CA ALA A 79 4.06 8.38 -13.24
C ALA A 79 3.37 8.72 -14.57
N ARG A 80 2.65 7.75 -15.17
CA ARG A 80 1.88 7.97 -16.40
C ARG A 80 0.72 8.97 -16.22
N ILE A 81 0.09 9.00 -15.05
CA ILE A 81 -1.05 9.88 -14.78
C ILE A 81 -0.60 11.32 -14.53
N THR A 82 0.60 11.51 -13.98
CA THR A 82 1.16 12.85 -13.68
C THR A 82 1.93 13.49 -14.84
N LYS A 83 2.26 12.73 -15.89
CA LYS A 83 2.82 13.27 -17.13
C LYS A 83 1.67 13.92 -17.92
#